data_AF-A0A640K9A7-F1
#
_entry.id   AF-A0A640K9A7-F1
#
_cell.length_a   1.000
_cell.length_b   1.000
_cell.length_c   1.000
_cell.angle_alpha   90.00
_cell.angle_beta   90.00
_cell.angle_gamma   90.00
#
_symmetry.space_group_name_H-M   'P 1'
#
loop_
_entity.id
_entity.type
_entity.pdbx_description
1 polymer ?
#
loop_
_entity_poly.entity_id
_entity_poly.type
_entity_poly.pdbx_seq_one_letter_code
_entity_poly.pdbx_strand_id
1 'polypeptide(L)'
;MLTSGSRCVHRHPPSASPSSSPHLLFNLSLAYPSTTSFTHTSTKTTTVKHLSLSLSTYRRPPASTPIARLTATLGIEMERCRQYLIARNAHHLIERIQEFAESSSTVELAAIRLGCDPAHIAKSLSFSQKKPMSKAEAKAQQKMKEVRKQQQQQDGSGIAAAGGPPTITAPEDATIVVIVAAGDAKVSAKKYKEKFACQPKMLKREEVEACTGFPPGAVCPFGLNEDVRVYLDVSLKRFPHVYPSAGTSNTGMKVTIDELEQYASNAVEWVDLCEGWKPEDGTAIDVAQDANVAAKKVENEASKSAEVTS
;
A
#
# COMPACT_ATOMS: atom_id res chain seq x y z
N MET A 1 31.63 37.72 49.61
CA MET A 1 31.35 39.16 49.77
C MET A 1 30.59 39.62 48.53
N LEU A 2 29.38 40.18 48.75
CA LEU A 2 28.59 41.09 47.90
C LEU A 2 28.18 40.58 46.49
N THR A 3 26.96 40.09 46.23
CA THR A 3 25.60 40.67 46.19
C THR A 3 25.37 41.87 45.26
N SER A 4 24.42 41.68 44.33
CA SER A 4 23.41 42.62 43.77
C SER A 4 23.30 42.40 42.25
N GLY A 5 22.13 42.40 41.62
CA GLY A 5 20.80 42.82 42.05
C GLY A 5 20.09 43.49 40.87
N SER A 6 19.18 42.75 40.25
CA SER A 6 17.92 43.14 39.57
C SER A 6 17.73 44.56 39.03
N ARG A 7 17.25 44.66 37.78
CA ARG A 7 15.94 45.31 37.56
C ARG A 7 15.21 44.88 36.29
N CYS A 8 13.99 44.44 36.54
CA CYS A 8 12.89 44.13 35.65
C CYS A 8 12.25 45.43 35.13
N VAL A 9 11.80 45.48 33.88
CA VAL A 9 10.92 46.55 33.38
C VAL A 9 9.66 45.92 32.81
N HIS A 10 8.57 46.08 33.56
CA HIS A 10 7.18 45.88 33.14
C HIS A 10 6.80 46.84 32.00
N ARG A 11 6.09 46.33 30.99
CA ARG A 11 4.97 47.04 30.35
C ARG A 11 3.93 46.03 29.86
N HIS A 12 2.75 46.10 30.46
CA HIS A 12 1.50 45.45 30.04
C HIS A 12 0.70 46.39 29.08
N PRO A 13 -0.39 45.91 28.45
CA PRO A 13 -0.75 46.18 27.05
C PRO A 13 -1.89 47.22 26.93
N PRO A 14 -2.34 47.54 25.70
CA PRO A 14 -3.69 48.02 25.48
C PRO A 14 -4.62 46.91 24.96
N SER A 15 -5.73 46.77 25.68
CA SER A 15 -7.00 46.13 25.33
C SER A 15 -7.70 46.80 24.14
N ALA A 16 -8.36 46.01 23.30
CA ALA A 16 -9.67 46.34 22.73
C ALA A 16 -10.30 45.13 22.02
N SER A 17 -11.32 44.55 22.65
CA SER A 17 -12.46 43.93 21.98
C SER A 17 -13.57 45.00 21.85
N PRO A 18 -14.53 44.87 20.92
CA PRO A 18 -15.72 44.10 21.27
C PRO A 18 -16.36 43.27 20.13
N SER A 19 -16.97 42.17 20.57
CA SER A 19 -18.20 41.51 20.11
C SER A 19 -18.85 41.90 18.78
N SER A 20 -19.20 40.88 17.98
CA SER A 20 -20.62 40.53 17.71
C SER A 20 -20.72 39.39 16.70
N SER A 21 -21.20 38.23 17.14
CA SER A 21 -21.87 37.24 16.28
C SER A 21 -23.19 37.82 15.77
N PRO A 22 -23.67 37.38 14.60
CA PRO A 22 -24.89 36.56 14.66
C PRO A 22 -24.88 35.37 13.71
N HIS A 23 -25.60 34.34 14.15
CA HIS A 23 -26.14 33.27 13.34
C HIS A 23 -26.92 33.84 12.15
N LEU A 24 -26.74 33.29 10.95
CA LEU A 24 -27.80 33.24 9.95
C LEU A 24 -27.62 32.04 9.01
N LEU A 25 -28.65 31.22 9.04
CA LEU A 25 -28.94 30.09 8.17
C LEU A 25 -29.30 30.56 6.75
N PHE A 26 -29.11 29.65 5.79
CA PHE A 26 -29.89 29.50 4.55
C PHE A 26 -29.81 30.61 3.49
N ASN A 27 -29.10 30.36 2.38
CA ASN A 27 -29.75 29.94 1.13
C ASN A 27 -28.72 29.70 0.02
N LEU A 28 -28.69 28.48 -0.50
CA LEU A 28 -27.98 28.12 -1.73
C LEU A 28 -28.89 28.48 -2.91
N SER A 29 -28.62 29.59 -3.59
CA SER A 29 -29.28 29.93 -4.86
C SER A 29 -28.35 29.60 -6.01
N LEU A 30 -28.56 28.43 -6.62
CA LEU A 30 -28.00 28.10 -7.92
C LEU A 30 -28.82 28.81 -8.99
N ALA A 31 -28.25 29.87 -9.58
CA ALA A 31 -28.77 30.48 -10.80
C ALA A 31 -27.99 29.91 -12.00
N TYR A 32 -28.62 28.98 -12.72
CA TYR A 32 -28.22 28.62 -14.08
C TYR A 32 -29.01 29.50 -15.06
N PRO A 33 -28.38 30.22 -15.99
CA PRO A 33 -29.10 30.92 -17.03
C PRO A 33 -29.63 29.98 -18.12
N SER A 34 -30.79 30.40 -18.60
CA SER A 34 -31.74 29.74 -19.47
C SER A 34 -31.32 29.67 -20.94
N THR A 35 -31.77 28.59 -21.59
CA THR A 35 -32.33 28.53 -22.96
C THR A 35 -31.57 29.19 -24.12
N THR A 36 -31.05 28.36 -25.01
CA THR A 36 -31.06 28.65 -26.45
C THR A 36 -31.91 27.59 -27.15
N SER A 37 -32.95 28.06 -27.81
CA SER A 37 -33.90 27.29 -28.63
C SER A 37 -33.32 27.01 -30.01
N PHE A 38 -33.37 25.76 -30.47
CA PHE A 38 -33.33 25.44 -31.88
C PHE A 38 -34.40 24.39 -32.20
N THR A 39 -35.32 24.76 -33.07
CA THR A 39 -36.39 23.94 -33.64
C THR A 39 -35.86 23.21 -34.88
N HIS A 40 -36.08 21.90 -35.01
CA HIS A 40 -36.94 21.30 -36.06
C HIS A 40 -36.96 19.77 -35.95
N THR A 41 -38.19 19.23 -35.82
CA THR A 41 -38.72 17.94 -36.31
C THR A 41 -37.86 16.67 -36.29
N SER A 42 -38.31 15.67 -35.53
CA SER A 42 -39.06 14.50 -36.06
C SER A 42 -38.81 13.21 -35.27
N THR A 43 -39.90 12.60 -34.80
CA THR A 43 -40.10 11.16 -34.52
C THR A 43 -39.18 10.45 -33.52
N LYS A 44 -39.66 10.33 -32.27
CA LYS A 44 -40.05 9.07 -31.59
C LYS A 44 -40.00 9.27 -30.07
N THR A 45 -41.18 9.18 -29.46
CA THR A 45 -41.38 9.18 -28.02
C THR A 45 -40.71 7.96 -27.40
N THR A 46 -39.65 8.17 -26.62
CA THR A 46 -39.19 7.20 -25.62
C THR A 46 -38.84 7.99 -24.38
N THR A 47 -39.68 7.85 -23.37
CA THR A 47 -39.57 8.50 -22.06
C THR A 47 -38.31 8.02 -21.36
N VAL A 48 -37.23 8.79 -21.45
CA VAL A 48 -36.05 8.60 -20.59
C VAL A 48 -36.37 9.22 -19.24
N LYS A 49 -36.79 8.39 -18.27
CA LYS A 49 -36.80 8.79 -16.87
C LYS A 49 -35.36 9.02 -16.46
N HIS A 50 -35.02 10.29 -16.24
CA HIS A 50 -33.75 10.74 -15.68
C HIS A 50 -33.64 10.21 -14.23
N LEU A 51 -33.04 9.03 -14.06
CA LEU A 51 -32.67 8.51 -12.74
C LEU A 51 -31.42 9.26 -12.27
N SER A 52 -31.61 10.27 -11.42
CA SER A 52 -30.53 10.75 -10.57
C SER A 52 -30.22 9.64 -9.54
N LEU A 53 -29.20 8.84 -9.83
CA LEU A 53 -28.67 7.90 -8.85
C LEU A 53 -27.92 8.69 -7.78
N SER A 54 -28.60 8.93 -6.66
CA SER A 54 -27.96 9.34 -5.41
C SER A 54 -27.04 8.21 -4.94
N LEU A 55 -25.74 8.46 -4.91
CA LEU A 55 -24.70 7.57 -4.38
C LEU A 55 -24.82 7.33 -2.85
N SER A 56 -25.86 7.86 -2.18
CA SER A 56 -25.92 7.88 -0.72
C SER A 56 -26.55 6.64 -0.07
N THR A 57 -26.95 5.61 -0.81
CA THR A 57 -27.51 4.38 -0.21
C THR A 57 -27.10 3.11 -0.96
N TYR A 58 -25.82 3.00 -1.35
CA TYR A 58 -25.29 1.67 -1.67
C TYR A 58 -25.19 0.84 -0.39
N ARG A 59 -26.27 0.11 -0.10
CA ARG A 59 -26.30 -0.87 0.99
C ARG A 59 -25.56 -2.10 0.49
N ARG A 60 -24.47 -2.49 1.17
CA ARG A 60 -23.73 -3.73 0.87
C ARG A 60 -24.75 -4.88 0.73
N PRO A 61 -24.75 -5.61 -0.41
CA PRO A 61 -25.61 -6.76 -0.54
C PRO A 61 -25.21 -7.82 0.50
N PRO A 62 -26.16 -8.55 1.09
CA PRO A 62 -25.85 -9.59 2.07
C PRO A 62 -24.97 -10.68 1.42
N ALA A 63 -24.05 -11.21 2.22
CA ALA A 63 -22.97 -12.13 1.80
C ALA A 63 -23.44 -13.42 1.12
N SER A 64 -24.74 -13.73 1.16
CA SER A 64 -25.36 -14.90 0.55
C SER A 64 -25.86 -14.69 -0.89
N THR A 65 -25.77 -13.49 -1.45
CA THR A 65 -26.29 -13.21 -2.80
C THR A 65 -25.32 -13.65 -3.91
N PRO A 66 -25.83 -14.11 -5.09
CA PRO A 66 -24.99 -14.46 -6.24
C PRO A 66 -24.11 -13.30 -6.71
N ILE A 67 -24.57 -12.06 -6.55
CA ILE A 67 -23.82 -10.84 -6.88
C ILE A 67 -22.62 -10.67 -5.94
N ALA A 68 -22.75 -10.96 -4.64
CA ALA A 68 -21.63 -10.96 -3.70
C ALA A 68 -20.59 -12.05 -4.01
N ARG A 69 -21.02 -13.19 -4.59
CA ARG A 69 -20.12 -14.24 -5.12
C ARG A 69 -19.48 -13.89 -6.47
N LEU A 70 -20.15 -13.09 -7.29
CA LEU A 70 -19.62 -12.68 -8.60
C LEU A 70 -18.60 -11.54 -8.46
N THR A 71 -18.85 -10.61 -7.53
CA THR A 71 -17.84 -9.60 -7.15
C THR A 71 -16.63 -10.26 -6.49
N ALA A 72 -16.82 -11.31 -5.68
CA ALA A 72 -15.73 -12.07 -5.03
C ALA A 72 -14.65 -12.64 -5.96
N THR A 73 -14.91 -12.77 -7.26
CA THR A 73 -14.00 -13.45 -8.19
C THR A 73 -13.57 -12.59 -9.38
N LEU A 74 -14.21 -11.44 -9.62
CA LEU A 74 -13.91 -10.56 -10.75
C LEU A 74 -13.81 -9.10 -10.26
N GLY A 75 -12.62 -8.68 -9.83
CA GLY A 75 -12.28 -7.26 -9.65
C GLY A 75 -12.36 -6.67 -8.24
N ILE A 76 -12.65 -7.46 -7.19
CA ILE A 76 -12.68 -6.93 -5.81
C ILE A 76 -11.31 -6.44 -5.31
N GLU A 77 -10.22 -7.05 -5.76
CA GLU A 77 -8.87 -6.76 -5.23
C GLU A 77 -8.42 -5.32 -5.52
N MET A 78 -8.54 -4.87 -6.77
CA MET A 78 -8.27 -3.49 -7.17
C MET A 78 -9.26 -2.50 -6.54
N GLU A 79 -10.51 -2.94 -6.40
CA GLU A 79 -11.58 -2.10 -5.86
C GLU A 79 -11.30 -1.70 -4.41
N ARG A 80 -10.63 -2.55 -3.63
CA ARG A 80 -10.23 -2.23 -2.25
C ARG A 80 -9.29 -1.02 -2.17
N CYS A 81 -8.27 -0.97 -3.03
CA CYS A 81 -7.36 0.17 -3.11
C CYS A 81 -8.11 1.45 -3.52
N ARG A 82 -8.96 1.36 -4.55
CA ARG A 82 -9.77 2.51 -5.01
C ARG A 82 -10.70 3.04 -3.92
N GLN A 83 -11.44 2.15 -3.26
CA GLN A 83 -12.36 2.53 -2.17
C GLN A 83 -11.64 3.23 -1.03
N TYR A 84 -10.46 2.73 -0.65
CA TYR A 84 -9.63 3.37 0.36
C TYR A 84 -9.23 4.78 -0.04
N LEU A 85 -8.74 4.97 -1.28
CA LEU A 85 -8.32 6.28 -1.77
C LEU A 85 -9.51 7.26 -1.89
N ILE A 86 -10.69 6.79 -2.32
CA ILE A 86 -11.93 7.59 -2.32
C ILE A 86 -12.26 8.05 -0.89
N ALA A 87 -12.24 7.14 0.09
CA ALA A 87 -12.55 7.46 1.47
C ALA A 87 -11.57 8.47 2.10
N ARG A 88 -10.36 8.59 1.54
CA ARG A 88 -9.33 9.57 1.92
C ARG A 88 -9.34 10.84 1.05
N ASN A 89 -10.34 11.00 0.18
CA ASN A 89 -10.47 12.12 -0.76
C ASN A 89 -9.26 12.25 -1.72
N ALA A 90 -8.64 11.11 -2.07
CA ALA A 90 -7.41 11.02 -2.87
C ALA A 90 -7.69 10.60 -4.32
N HIS A 91 -8.74 11.16 -4.93
CA HIS A 91 -9.19 10.79 -6.29
C HIS A 91 -8.09 10.90 -7.35
N HIS A 92 -7.19 11.88 -7.20
CA HIS A 92 -6.05 12.10 -8.09
C HIS A 92 -5.06 10.93 -8.16
N LEU A 93 -4.99 10.08 -7.12
CA LEU A 93 -4.13 8.88 -7.15
C LEU A 93 -4.78 7.73 -7.93
N ILE A 94 -6.11 7.66 -7.93
CA ILE A 94 -6.86 6.63 -8.66
C ILE A 94 -6.67 6.79 -10.17
N GLU A 95 -6.63 8.03 -10.64
CA GLU A 95 -6.38 8.38 -12.05
C GLU A 95 -4.98 7.97 -12.52
N ARG A 96 -4.04 7.74 -11.60
CA ARG A 96 -2.66 7.30 -11.90
C ARG A 96 -2.48 5.79 -11.85
N ILE A 97 -3.52 5.02 -11.54
CA ILE A 97 -3.47 3.56 -11.56
C ILE A 97 -3.35 3.09 -12.99
N GLN A 98 -2.30 2.33 -13.28
CA GLN A 98 -2.05 1.67 -14.55
C GLN A 98 -2.31 0.18 -14.41
N GLU A 99 -3.05 -0.37 -15.36
CA GLU A 99 -3.31 -1.80 -15.48
C GLU A 99 -2.62 -2.34 -16.74
N PHE A 100 -1.97 -3.49 -16.59
CA PHE A 100 -1.19 -4.12 -17.65
C PHE A 100 -1.85 -5.42 -18.10
N ALA A 101 -1.66 -5.78 -19.38
CA ALA A 101 -2.14 -7.04 -19.93
C ALA A 101 -1.43 -8.28 -19.34
N GLU A 102 -0.22 -8.07 -18.79
CA GLU A 102 0.62 -9.12 -18.22
C GLU A 102 0.95 -8.84 -16.76
N SER A 103 1.44 -9.86 -16.06
CA SER A 103 1.82 -9.75 -14.65
C SER A 103 2.96 -8.74 -14.41
N SER A 104 2.82 -7.98 -13.34
CA SER A 104 3.78 -7.04 -12.73
C SER A 104 4.06 -7.40 -11.26
N SER A 105 3.91 -8.67 -10.87
CA SER A 105 4.00 -9.12 -9.47
C SER A 105 5.41 -9.21 -8.89
N THR A 106 6.44 -9.09 -9.73
CA THR A 106 7.84 -8.96 -9.30
C THR A 106 8.35 -7.55 -9.60
N VAL A 107 9.43 -7.18 -8.93
CA VAL A 107 10.07 -5.87 -9.11
C VAL A 107 10.49 -5.65 -10.56
N GLU A 108 11.13 -6.64 -11.17
CA GLU A 108 11.66 -6.56 -12.54
C GLU A 108 10.53 -6.46 -13.56
N LEU A 109 9.47 -7.26 -13.40
CA LEU A 109 8.31 -7.19 -14.28
C LEU A 109 7.60 -5.84 -14.16
N ALA A 110 7.37 -5.35 -12.93
CA ALA A 110 6.76 -4.05 -12.69
C ALA A 110 7.57 -2.91 -13.30
N ALA A 111 8.89 -2.93 -13.11
CA ALA A 111 9.81 -1.92 -13.65
C ALA A 111 9.71 -1.82 -15.17
N ILE A 112 9.70 -2.96 -15.87
CA ILE A 112 9.51 -3.03 -17.32
C ILE A 112 8.17 -2.43 -17.74
N ARG A 113 7.07 -2.78 -17.05
CA ARG A 113 5.72 -2.29 -17.43
C ARG A 113 5.51 -0.82 -17.17
N LEU A 114 6.12 -0.30 -16.10
CA LEU A 114 6.03 1.11 -15.72
C LEU A 114 7.09 1.99 -16.39
N GLY A 115 8.03 1.39 -17.14
CA GLY A 115 9.12 2.11 -17.79
C GLY A 115 10.02 2.83 -16.80
N CYS A 116 10.37 2.17 -15.69
CA CYS A 116 11.21 2.75 -14.63
C CYS A 116 12.34 1.81 -14.19
N ASP A 117 13.29 2.33 -13.42
CA ASP A 117 14.34 1.52 -12.81
C ASP A 117 13.76 0.65 -11.67
N PRO A 118 14.20 -0.62 -11.51
CA PRO A 118 13.78 -1.52 -10.43
C PRO A 118 13.80 -0.90 -9.02
N ALA A 119 14.75 -0.01 -8.73
CA ALA A 119 14.85 0.64 -7.43
C ALA A 119 13.67 1.59 -7.14
N HIS A 120 12.98 2.09 -8.17
CA HIS A 120 11.79 2.94 -8.02
C HIS A 120 10.53 2.14 -7.66
N ILE A 121 10.54 0.81 -7.79
CA ILE A 121 9.42 -0.02 -7.38
C ILE A 121 9.32 -0.04 -5.86
N ALA A 122 8.16 0.28 -5.30
CA ALA A 122 7.91 0.20 -3.87
C ALA A 122 7.24 -1.15 -3.55
N LYS A 123 8.03 -2.11 -3.04
CA LYS A 123 7.53 -3.44 -2.69
C LYS A 123 7.02 -3.47 -1.26
N SER A 124 5.88 -4.13 -1.05
CA SER A 124 5.30 -4.38 0.27
C SER A 124 5.64 -5.79 0.74
N LEU A 125 6.42 -5.90 1.82
CA LEU A 125 6.85 -7.17 2.42
C LEU A 125 6.12 -7.40 3.73
N SER A 126 5.37 -8.50 3.83
CA SER A 126 4.50 -8.79 4.98
C SER A 126 5.14 -9.79 5.95
N PHE A 127 5.14 -9.47 7.24
CA PHE A 127 5.75 -10.24 8.32
C PHE A 127 4.76 -10.49 9.47
N SER A 128 4.92 -11.62 10.14
CA SER A 128 4.27 -11.92 11.42
C SER A 128 5.24 -11.59 12.57
N GLN A 129 4.83 -10.71 13.47
CA GLN A 129 5.53 -10.41 14.72
C GLN A 129 4.83 -11.06 15.88
N LYS A 130 5.50 -11.99 16.58
CA LYS A 130 5.02 -12.47 17.87
C LYS A 130 5.49 -11.49 18.96
N LYS A 131 4.66 -11.22 19.97
CA LYS A 131 5.10 -10.48 21.16
C LYS A 131 6.43 -11.07 21.67
N PRO A 132 7.41 -10.23 22.04
CA PRO A 132 8.66 -10.73 22.58
C PRO A 132 8.35 -11.50 23.87
N MET A 133 8.55 -12.81 23.82
CA MET A 133 8.43 -13.67 24.98
C MET A 133 9.62 -13.46 25.90
N SER A 134 9.39 -13.50 27.20
CA SER A 134 10.45 -13.50 28.21
C SER A 134 11.41 -14.69 27.99
N LYS A 135 12.65 -14.56 28.49
CA LYS A 135 13.64 -15.66 28.44
C LYS A 135 13.11 -16.98 29.04
N ALA A 136 12.22 -16.88 30.04
CA ALA A 136 11.57 -18.03 30.66
C ALA A 136 10.59 -18.73 29.70
N GLU A 137 9.74 -17.95 29.04
CA GLU A 137 8.75 -18.45 28.06
C GLU A 137 9.43 -19.04 26.82
N ALA A 138 10.52 -18.42 26.35
CA ALA A 138 11.32 -18.96 25.25
C ALA A 138 11.91 -20.33 25.58
N LYS A 139 12.47 -20.50 26.78
CA LYS A 139 13.02 -21.78 27.26
C LYS A 139 11.94 -22.85 27.43
N ALA A 140 10.76 -22.46 27.94
CA ALA A 140 9.62 -23.35 28.09
C ALA A 140 9.08 -23.84 26.73
N GLN A 141 8.95 -22.95 25.74
CA GLN A 141 8.52 -23.34 24.39
C GLN A 141 9.55 -24.20 23.66
N GLN A 142 10.86 -23.95 23.84
CA GLN A 142 11.90 -24.80 23.27
C GLN A 142 11.82 -26.22 23.86
N LYS A 143 11.66 -26.32 25.19
CA LYS A 143 11.45 -27.61 25.87
C LYS A 143 10.17 -28.31 25.38
N MET A 144 9.08 -27.57 25.19
CA MET A 144 7.81 -28.13 24.68
C MET A 144 7.91 -28.61 23.22
N LYS A 145 8.66 -27.91 22.37
CA LYS A 145 8.92 -28.33 20.98
C LYS A 145 9.81 -29.58 20.91
N GLU A 146 10.81 -29.68 21.78
CA GLU A 146 11.65 -30.88 21.93
C GLU A 146 10.80 -32.08 22.34
N VAL A 147 9.91 -31.90 23.33
CA VAL A 147 8.99 -32.94 23.83
C VAL A 147 8.01 -33.37 22.73
N ARG A 148 7.41 -32.44 21.97
CA ARG A 148 6.52 -32.77 20.84
C ARG A 148 7.25 -33.51 19.72
N LYS A 149 8.51 -33.14 19.43
CA LYS A 149 9.35 -33.83 18.44
C LYS A 149 9.69 -35.25 18.88
N GLN A 150 9.91 -35.46 20.19
CA GLN A 150 10.15 -36.78 20.77
C GLN A 150 8.87 -37.64 20.83
N GLN A 151 7.70 -37.05 21.09
CA GLN A 151 6.41 -37.76 21.10
C GLN A 151 5.93 -38.15 19.71
N GLN A 152 6.20 -37.34 18.67
CA GLN A 152 5.86 -37.69 17.28
C GLN A 152 6.69 -38.84 16.69
N GLN A 153 7.74 -39.29 17.37
CA GLN A 153 8.50 -40.47 16.98
C GLN A 153 7.99 -41.77 17.60
N GLN A 154 6.96 -41.74 18.45
CA GLN A 154 6.44 -42.95 19.11
C GLN A 154 5.07 -43.44 18.62
N ASP A 155 4.24 -42.62 17.98
CA ASP A 155 2.94 -43.06 17.47
C ASP A 155 2.92 -43.16 15.94
N GLY A 156 3.39 -44.30 15.43
CA GLY A 156 3.09 -44.75 14.08
C GLY A 156 1.81 -45.59 14.06
N SER A 157 0.65 -44.98 13.76
CA SER A 157 -0.40 -45.53 12.87
C SER A 157 -1.67 -44.67 12.86
N GLY A 158 -2.18 -44.37 11.66
CA GLY A 158 -3.63 -44.37 11.43
C GLY A 158 -4.38 -43.07 11.09
N ILE A 159 -4.62 -42.91 9.77
CA ILE A 159 -5.85 -42.46 9.09
C ILE A 159 -6.22 -40.95 9.08
N ALA A 160 -6.37 -40.46 7.84
CA ALA A 160 -6.85 -39.15 7.44
C ALA A 160 -8.36 -38.95 7.66
N ALA A 161 -8.77 -37.72 8.01
CA ALA A 161 -10.14 -37.26 7.78
C ALA A 161 -10.17 -35.77 7.43
N ALA A 162 -11.03 -35.46 6.46
CA ALA A 162 -11.21 -34.20 5.77
C ALA A 162 -11.56 -33.02 6.67
N GLY A 163 -10.96 -31.86 6.38
CA GLY A 163 -11.38 -30.56 6.89
C GLY A 163 -11.59 -29.61 5.71
N GLY A 164 -12.76 -28.95 5.66
CA GLY A 164 -13.02 -27.85 4.73
C GLY A 164 -11.98 -26.72 4.86
N PRO A 165 -11.97 -25.75 3.92
CA PRO A 165 -10.93 -24.72 3.89
C PRO A 165 -10.85 -24.06 5.28
N PRO A 166 -9.67 -24.06 5.93
CA PRO A 166 -9.52 -23.42 7.21
C PRO A 166 -9.84 -21.94 7.02
N THR A 167 -10.70 -21.41 7.88
CA THR A 167 -10.78 -19.96 8.07
C THR A 167 -9.44 -19.57 8.68
N ILE A 168 -8.51 -19.09 7.85
CA ILE A 168 -7.19 -18.63 8.28
C ILE A 168 -7.40 -17.26 8.92
N THR A 169 -7.84 -17.26 10.18
CA THR A 169 -7.73 -16.09 11.04
C THR A 169 -6.25 -15.86 11.32
N ALA A 170 -5.81 -14.59 11.40
CA ALA A 170 -4.43 -14.24 11.77
C ALA A 170 -3.99 -15.07 13.00
N PRO A 171 -2.72 -15.49 13.10
CA PRO A 171 -2.26 -16.28 14.25
C PRO A 171 -2.61 -15.51 15.53
N GLU A 172 -3.41 -16.09 16.42
CA GLU A 172 -4.17 -15.39 17.49
C GLU A 172 -3.33 -14.53 18.47
N ASP A 173 -2.00 -14.57 18.38
CA ASP A 173 -1.04 -13.79 19.19
C ASP A 173 0.02 -13.03 18.35
N ALA A 174 -0.19 -12.86 17.05
CA ALA A 174 0.77 -12.21 16.16
C ALA A 174 0.25 -10.88 15.60
N THR A 175 1.10 -9.86 15.66
CA THR A 175 0.87 -8.59 14.97
C THR A 175 1.40 -8.69 13.55
N ILE A 176 0.59 -8.26 12.57
CA ILE A 176 1.01 -8.20 11.17
C ILE A 176 1.72 -6.89 10.91
N VAL A 177 2.87 -6.98 10.24
CA VAL A 177 3.68 -5.83 9.86
C VAL A 177 3.98 -5.88 8.38
N VAL A 178 3.72 -4.78 7.68
CA VAL A 178 4.12 -4.59 6.28
C VAL A 178 5.24 -3.55 6.24
N ILE A 179 6.34 -3.90 5.57
CA ILE A 179 7.44 -2.98 5.28
C ILE A 179 7.35 -2.61 3.81
N VAL A 180 7.19 -1.32 3.51
CA VAL A 180 7.26 -0.79 2.14
C VAL A 180 8.70 -0.32 1.91
N ALA A 181 9.39 -0.94 0.98
CA ALA A 181 10.80 -0.67 0.69
C ALA A 181 11.04 -0.56 -0.81
N ALA A 182 12.19 0.02 -1.20
CA ALA A 182 12.60 0.08 -2.59
C ALA A 182 12.87 -1.33 -3.17
N GLY A 183 12.71 -1.48 -4.48
CA GLY A 183 12.72 -2.78 -5.16
C GLY A 183 14.04 -3.53 -5.06
N ASP A 184 15.15 -2.79 -5.09
CA ASP A 184 16.54 -3.23 -4.90
C ASP A 184 16.93 -3.43 -3.42
N ALA A 185 16.15 -2.91 -2.48
CA ALA A 185 16.46 -2.98 -1.05
C ALA A 185 16.09 -4.33 -0.43
N LYS A 186 16.90 -4.86 0.48
CA LYS A 186 16.62 -6.13 1.18
C LYS A 186 16.46 -5.91 2.68
N VAL A 187 15.43 -6.48 3.29
CA VAL A 187 15.25 -6.40 4.76
C VAL A 187 16.42 -7.09 5.47
N SER A 188 17.11 -6.33 6.32
CA SER A 188 18.22 -6.79 7.13
C SER A 188 17.70 -7.44 8.42
N ALA A 189 18.03 -8.71 8.63
CA ALA A 189 17.62 -9.43 9.85
C ALA A 189 18.20 -8.77 11.11
N LYS A 190 19.39 -8.15 11.01
CA LYS A 190 20.03 -7.41 12.10
C LYS A 190 19.21 -6.18 12.48
N LYS A 191 18.98 -5.27 11.53
CA LYS A 191 18.22 -4.03 11.75
C LYS A 191 16.78 -4.32 12.20
N TYR A 192 16.15 -5.33 11.60
CA TYR A 192 14.83 -5.80 11.98
C TYR A 192 14.80 -6.26 13.45
N LYS A 193 15.76 -7.07 13.88
CA LYS A 193 15.86 -7.54 15.27
C LYS A 193 16.12 -6.38 16.25
N GLU A 194 16.93 -5.40 15.86
CA GLU A 194 17.18 -4.21 16.67
C GLU A 194 15.90 -3.38 16.85
N LYS A 195 15.11 -3.17 15.77
CA LYS A 195 13.85 -2.41 15.83
C LYS A 195 12.72 -3.14 16.55
N PHE A 196 12.55 -4.43 16.29
CA PHE A 196 11.36 -5.19 16.71
C PHE A 196 11.63 -6.23 17.80
N ALA A 197 12.87 -6.34 18.29
CA ALA A 197 13.30 -7.33 19.29
C ALA A 197 13.01 -8.80 18.92
N CYS A 198 12.75 -9.09 17.64
CA CYS A 198 12.46 -10.43 17.12
C CYS A 198 13.03 -10.60 15.70
N GLN A 199 13.22 -11.84 15.26
CA GLN A 199 13.65 -12.10 13.90
C GLN A 199 12.50 -11.88 12.90
N PRO A 200 12.78 -11.39 11.68
CA PRO A 200 11.75 -11.26 10.66
C PRO A 200 11.21 -12.64 10.27
N LYS A 201 9.90 -12.83 10.42
CA LYS A 201 9.19 -14.02 9.94
C LYS A 201 8.19 -13.59 8.87
N MET A 202 8.58 -13.71 7.62
CA MET A 202 7.71 -13.39 6.47
C MET A 202 6.45 -14.26 6.51
N LEU A 203 5.31 -13.67 6.13
CA LEU A 203 4.07 -14.43 5.99
C LEU A 203 4.20 -15.47 4.89
N LYS A 204 3.55 -16.62 5.08
CA LYS A 204 3.43 -17.61 4.02
C LYS A 204 2.45 -17.12 2.96
N ARG A 205 2.63 -17.59 1.72
CA ARG A 205 1.81 -17.18 0.57
C ARG A 205 0.31 -17.31 0.85
N GLU A 206 -0.10 -18.37 1.54
CA GLU A 206 -1.50 -18.68 1.84
C GLU A 206 -2.09 -17.80 2.96
N GLU A 207 -1.23 -17.16 3.77
CA GLU A 207 -1.63 -16.32 4.91
C GLU A 207 -1.69 -14.83 4.52
N VAL A 208 -1.01 -14.41 3.46
CA VAL A 208 -0.86 -12.98 3.09
C VAL A 208 -2.22 -12.33 2.85
N GLU A 209 -3.09 -12.94 2.05
CA GLU A 209 -4.37 -12.33 1.69
C GLU A 209 -5.30 -12.18 2.88
N ALA A 210 -5.44 -13.24 3.68
CA ALA A 210 -6.24 -13.20 4.89
C ALA A 210 -5.75 -12.14 5.88
N CYS A 211 -4.43 -11.98 6.02
CA CYS A 211 -3.83 -11.02 6.95
C CYS A 211 -3.81 -9.58 6.44
N THR A 212 -3.56 -9.37 5.15
CA THR A 212 -3.32 -8.03 4.58
C THR A 212 -4.52 -7.47 3.84
N GLY A 213 -5.37 -8.33 3.30
CA GLY A 213 -6.45 -7.95 2.39
C GLY A 213 -6.06 -7.94 0.90
N PHE A 214 -4.83 -8.36 0.56
CA PHE A 214 -4.32 -8.41 -0.81
C PHE A 214 -3.59 -9.71 -1.12
N PRO A 215 -3.62 -10.21 -2.35
CA PRO A 215 -2.94 -11.45 -2.67
C PRO A 215 -1.41 -11.26 -2.72
N PRO A 216 -0.64 -12.35 -2.52
CA PRO A 216 0.81 -12.35 -2.65
C PRO A 216 1.29 -11.82 -4.00
N GLY A 217 2.21 -10.86 -3.97
CA GLY A 217 2.73 -10.18 -5.18
C GLY A 217 1.89 -8.98 -5.62
N ALA A 218 0.80 -8.67 -4.92
CA ALA A 218 -0.08 -7.53 -5.19
C ALA A 218 -0.40 -6.73 -3.92
N VAL A 219 0.40 -6.91 -2.85
CA VAL A 219 0.16 -6.25 -1.57
C VAL A 219 0.32 -4.74 -1.73
N CYS A 220 -0.82 -4.05 -1.78
CA CYS A 220 -0.89 -2.61 -1.89
C CYS A 220 -0.68 -1.96 -0.51
N PRO A 221 0.10 -0.88 -0.39
CA PRO A 221 0.20 -0.12 0.86
C PRO A 221 -1.10 0.63 1.22
N PHE A 222 -2.04 0.74 0.28
CA PHE A 222 -3.32 1.44 0.44
C PHE A 222 -4.47 0.45 0.59
N GLY A 223 -5.34 0.65 1.58
CA GLY A 223 -6.47 -0.23 1.86
C GLY A 223 -6.13 -1.52 2.60
N LEU A 224 -5.01 -1.62 3.33
CA LEU A 224 -4.71 -2.81 4.16
C LEU A 224 -5.77 -3.02 5.26
N ASN A 225 -5.83 -4.23 5.84
CA ASN A 225 -6.64 -4.48 7.04
C ASN A 225 -6.23 -3.56 8.21
N GLU A 226 -7.17 -3.21 9.09
CA GLU A 226 -6.98 -2.21 10.17
C GLU A 226 -5.91 -2.59 11.20
N ASP A 227 -5.65 -3.89 11.39
CA ASP A 227 -4.69 -4.45 12.34
C ASP A 227 -3.26 -4.58 11.78
N VAL A 228 -3.06 -4.26 10.50
CA VAL A 228 -1.75 -4.28 9.85
C VAL A 228 -1.02 -2.98 10.13
N ARG A 229 0.19 -3.05 10.69
CA ARG A 229 1.07 -1.89 10.86
C ARG A 229 1.98 -1.71 9.67
N VAL A 230 2.03 -0.52 9.09
CA VAL A 230 2.89 -0.21 7.94
C VAL A 230 4.11 0.60 8.37
N TYR A 231 5.28 0.17 7.92
CA TYR A 231 6.52 0.92 8.07
C TYR A 231 7.09 1.25 6.69
N LEU A 232 7.50 2.50 6.51
CA LEU A 232 8.10 2.95 5.26
C LEU A 232 9.62 2.95 5.42
N ASP A 233 10.34 2.28 4.54
CA ASP A 233 11.80 2.20 4.65
C ASP A 233 12.49 3.39 3.97
N VAL A 234 13.52 3.94 4.63
CA VAL A 234 14.27 5.11 4.14
C VAL A 234 14.93 4.90 2.77
N SER A 235 15.07 3.65 2.29
CA SER A 235 15.48 3.35 0.91
C SER A 235 14.61 4.03 -0.15
N LEU A 236 13.36 4.39 0.15
CA LEU A 236 12.49 5.10 -0.79
C LEU A 236 12.82 6.59 -0.89
N LYS A 237 13.41 7.20 0.15
CA LYS A 237 13.62 8.66 0.23
C LYS A 237 14.63 9.23 -0.76
N ARG A 238 15.36 8.38 -1.48
CA ARG A 238 16.28 8.79 -2.57
C ARG A 238 15.57 9.09 -3.89
N PHE A 239 14.26 8.84 -3.98
CA PHE A 239 13.48 9.08 -5.18
C PHE A 239 12.43 10.17 -4.93
N PRO A 240 12.16 11.05 -5.92
CA PRO A 240 11.03 11.98 -5.83
C PRO A 240 9.68 11.25 -5.93
N HIS A 241 9.67 10.10 -6.61
CA HIS A 241 8.49 9.28 -6.81
C HIS A 241 8.84 7.79 -6.85
N VAL A 242 7.88 6.96 -6.49
CA VAL A 242 7.99 5.49 -6.50
C VAL A 242 6.72 4.87 -7.05
N TYR A 243 6.77 3.56 -7.26
CA TYR A 243 5.68 2.81 -7.87
C TYR A 243 5.27 1.61 -7.00
N PRO A 244 4.31 1.77 -6.07
CA PRO A 244 3.70 0.64 -5.38
C PRO A 244 2.71 -0.12 -6.27
N SER A 245 2.39 -1.36 -5.88
CA SER A 245 1.25 -2.11 -6.42
C SER A 245 -0.07 -1.39 -6.11
N ALA A 246 -1.06 -1.52 -6.99
CA ALA A 246 -2.41 -0.98 -6.80
C ALA A 246 -3.47 -2.03 -6.46
N GLY A 247 -3.05 -3.21 -5.98
CA GLY A 247 -3.94 -4.21 -5.38
C GLY A 247 -4.16 -5.46 -6.22
N THR A 248 -3.67 -5.51 -7.46
CA THR A 248 -3.64 -6.74 -8.29
C THR A 248 -2.23 -7.05 -8.78
N SER A 249 -2.03 -8.24 -9.33
CA SER A 249 -0.75 -8.71 -9.83
C SER A 249 -0.28 -8.01 -11.10
N ASN A 250 -1.14 -7.22 -11.75
CA ASN A 250 -0.91 -6.54 -13.04
C ASN A 250 -1.16 -5.03 -12.95
N THR A 251 -1.12 -4.44 -11.75
CA THR A 251 -1.34 -2.99 -11.57
C THR A 251 -0.24 -2.32 -10.77
N GLY A 252 -0.01 -1.04 -11.07
CA GLY A 252 0.88 -0.16 -10.32
C GLY A 252 0.45 1.29 -10.46
N MET A 253 0.94 2.17 -9.59
CA MET A 253 0.63 3.60 -9.67
C MET A 253 1.85 4.45 -9.36
N LYS A 254 1.94 5.62 -9.98
CA LYS A 254 3.01 6.59 -9.66
C LYS A 254 2.60 7.47 -8.49
N VAL A 255 3.38 7.44 -7.41
CA VAL A 255 3.17 8.27 -6.22
C VAL A 255 4.45 9.00 -5.84
N THR A 256 4.31 10.22 -5.34
CA THR A 256 5.41 10.92 -4.65
C THR A 256 5.65 10.28 -3.28
N ILE A 257 6.81 10.56 -2.68
CA ILE A 257 7.12 10.08 -1.33
C ILE A 257 6.15 10.66 -0.29
N ASP A 258 5.79 11.94 -0.43
CA ASP A 258 4.84 12.60 0.46
C ASP A 258 3.44 12.00 0.33
N GLU A 259 2.97 11.73 -0.89
CA GLU A 259 1.69 11.05 -1.12
C GLU A 259 1.71 9.62 -0.53
N LEU A 260 2.81 8.88 -0.69
CA LEU A 260 2.94 7.55 -0.11
C LEU A 260 2.85 7.60 1.42
N GLU A 261 3.56 8.53 2.07
CA GLU A 261 3.50 8.71 3.53
C GLU A 261 2.11 9.13 4.00
N GLN A 262 1.48 10.07 3.31
CA GLN A 262 0.18 10.61 3.67
C GLN A 262 -0.93 9.56 3.56
N TYR A 263 -0.88 8.70 2.53
CA TYR A 263 -1.98 7.79 2.20
C TYR A 263 -1.72 6.34 2.56
N ALA A 264 -0.50 5.92 2.93
CA ALA A 264 -0.26 4.55 3.37
C ALA A 264 -1.17 4.15 4.54
N SER A 265 -1.74 2.94 4.46
CA SER A 265 -2.66 2.43 5.48
C SER A 265 -1.92 2.24 6.79
N ASN A 266 -2.45 2.75 7.89
CA ASN A 266 -1.90 2.50 9.24
C ASN A 266 -0.38 2.73 9.31
N ALA A 267 0.10 3.76 8.61
CA ALA A 267 1.51 4.14 8.61
C ALA A 267 1.94 4.48 10.05
N VAL A 268 3.00 3.82 10.52
CA VAL A 268 3.52 4.00 11.88
C VAL A 268 4.63 5.03 11.88
N GLU A 269 5.68 4.79 11.09
CA GLU A 269 6.86 5.63 11.00
C GLU A 269 7.75 5.22 9.83
N TRP A 270 8.70 6.11 9.49
CA TRP A 270 9.85 5.79 8.67
C TRP A 270 10.91 5.01 9.45
N VAL A 271 11.52 4.01 8.82
CA VAL A 271 12.52 3.13 9.45
C VAL A 271 13.71 2.87 8.53
N ASP A 272 14.86 2.55 9.12
CA ASP A 272 15.99 1.97 8.38
C ASP A 272 16.06 0.47 8.72
N LEU A 273 15.40 -0.35 7.91
CA LEU A 273 15.37 -1.81 8.05
C LEU A 273 16.06 -2.53 6.90
N CYS A 274 16.30 -1.86 5.79
CA CYS A 274 16.88 -2.46 4.60
C CYS A 274 18.38 -2.20 4.42
N GLU A 275 19.01 -3.06 3.61
CA GLU A 275 20.40 -3.01 3.16
C GLU A 275 20.50 -3.31 1.65
N GLY A 276 21.68 -3.15 1.06
CA GLY A 276 21.94 -3.45 -0.35
C GLY A 276 21.44 -2.40 -1.35
N TRP A 277 20.98 -1.24 -0.87
CA TRP A 277 20.42 -0.16 -1.70
C TRP A 277 21.27 1.13 -1.69
N LYS A 278 22.27 1.21 -0.81
CA LYS A 278 23.19 2.35 -0.81
C LYS A 278 24.26 2.11 -1.87
N PRO A 279 24.65 3.13 -2.66
CA PRO A 279 25.82 3.02 -3.51
C PRO A 279 27.03 2.67 -2.63
N GLU A 280 27.85 1.72 -3.07
CA GLU A 280 29.10 1.41 -2.37
C GLU A 280 29.96 2.68 -2.36
N ASP A 281 30.51 3.01 -1.18
CA ASP A 281 31.24 4.26 -0.94
C ASP A 281 32.39 4.40 -1.97
N GLY A 282 32.18 5.15 -3.06
CA GLY A 282 33.23 5.36 -4.07
C GLY A 282 32.79 5.80 -5.47
N THR A 283 31.53 5.60 -5.89
CA THR A 283 31.05 6.14 -7.17
C THR A 283 30.07 7.27 -6.93
N ALA A 284 30.60 8.50 -7.01
CA ALA A 284 29.76 9.66 -7.29
C ALA A 284 29.01 9.39 -8.60
N ILE A 285 27.69 9.18 -8.48
CA ILE A 285 26.80 9.14 -9.64
C ILE A 285 26.54 10.59 -10.01
N ASP A 286 27.32 11.09 -10.96
CA ASP A 286 27.01 12.33 -11.66
C ASP A 286 25.65 12.15 -12.34
N VAL A 287 24.66 12.90 -11.85
CA VAL A 287 23.28 12.87 -12.32
C VAL A 287 23.18 13.64 -13.63
N ALA A 288 23.74 13.09 -14.70
CA ALA A 288 23.47 13.50 -16.08
C ALA A 288 24.02 12.44 -17.03
N GLN A 289 23.17 11.97 -17.95
CA GLN A 289 23.48 11.07 -19.07
C GLN A 289 23.20 9.58 -18.86
N ASP A 290 21.93 9.22 -18.60
CA ASP A 290 21.45 7.86 -18.90
C ASP A 290 20.16 7.83 -19.75
N ALA A 291 19.92 8.89 -20.53
CA ALA A 291 18.91 8.87 -21.58
C ALA A 291 19.42 8.22 -22.89
N ASN A 292 20.72 7.96 -23.03
CA ASN A 292 21.32 7.60 -24.32
C ASN A 292 21.86 6.15 -24.41
N VAL A 293 21.86 5.40 -23.30
CA VAL A 293 22.28 3.99 -23.29
C VAL A 293 21.11 3.06 -23.66
N ALA A 294 19.88 3.40 -23.25
CA ALA A 294 18.68 2.63 -23.60
C ALA A 294 18.33 2.70 -25.10
N ALA A 295 18.67 3.80 -25.79
CA ALA A 295 18.39 3.98 -27.20
C ALA A 295 19.27 3.12 -28.11
N LYS A 296 20.51 2.80 -27.71
CA LYS A 296 21.45 2.02 -28.54
C LYS A 296 21.28 0.50 -28.47
N LYS A 297 20.49 -0.02 -27.52
CA LYS A 297 20.25 -1.47 -27.40
C LYS A 297 19.10 -1.97 -28.27
N VAL A 298 18.19 -1.10 -28.69
CA VAL A 298 17.04 -1.47 -29.53
C VAL A 298 17.43 -1.55 -31.02
N GLU A 299 18.42 -0.78 -31.46
CA GLU A 299 18.82 -0.75 -32.88
C GLU A 299 19.66 -1.98 -33.30
N ASN A 300 20.30 -2.68 -32.35
CA ASN A 300 21.19 -3.80 -32.68
C ASN A 300 20.51 -5.18 -32.66
N GLU A 301 19.25 -5.28 -32.21
CA GLU A 301 18.46 -6.52 -32.30
C GLU A 301 17.52 -6.53 -33.52
N ALA A 302 17.20 -5.37 -34.11
CA ALA A 302 16.37 -5.28 -35.31
C ALA A 302 17.09 -5.72 -36.61
N SER A 303 18.44 -5.74 -36.63
CA SER A 303 19.21 -6.14 -37.81
C SER A 303 19.51 -7.64 -37.90
N LYS A 304 19.14 -8.45 -36.89
CA LYS A 304 19.46 -9.89 -36.87
C LYS A 304 18.33 -10.82 -37.35
N SER A 305 17.19 -10.25 -37.75
CA SER A 305 16.03 -11.02 -38.25
C SER A 305 15.81 -10.91 -39.77
N ALA A 306 16.65 -10.16 -40.49
CA ALA A 306 16.51 -9.96 -41.95
C ALA A 306 17.42 -10.85 -42.82
N GLU A 307 18.27 -11.69 -42.23
CA GLU A 307 19.21 -12.57 -42.97
C GLU A 307 18.92 -14.06 -42.74
N VAL A 308 17.65 -14.44 -42.62
CA VAL A 308 17.20 -15.84 -42.70
C VAL A 308 15.91 -15.92 -43.53
N THR A 309 15.84 -15.19 -44.63
CA THR A 309 14.90 -15.48 -45.73
C THR A 309 15.39 -14.81 -47.02
N SER A 310 16.47 -15.34 -47.59
CA SER A 310 16.82 -15.16 -49.00
C SER A 310 17.59 -16.36 -49.50
#